data_AF-A0A665X9D3-F1
#
_entry.id   AF-A0A665X9D3-F1
#
_cell.length_a   1.000
_cell.length_b   1.000
_cell.length_c   1.000
_cell.angle_alpha   90.00
_cell.angle_beta   90.00
_cell.angle_gamma   90.00
#
_symmetry.space_group_name_H-M   'P 1'
#
loop_
_entity.id
_entity.type
_entity.pdbx_description
1 polymer ?
#
loop_
_entity_poly.entity_id
_entity_poly.type
_entity_poly.pdbx_seq_one_letter_code
_entity_poly.pdbx_strand_id
1 'polypeptide(L)' 'VFLVLLCLILMAAVTVVLILYNSSCPGNWVKFDNSCYLLSASKKNNKESMKSCESLDAHLVVVEVHADFRKAGEWHIQ' A
#
# COMPACT_ATOMS: atom_id res chain seq x y z
N VAL A 1 -23.59 -19.40 -27.60
CA VAL A 1 -22.44 -20.12 -27.00
C VAL A 1 -21.13 -19.40 -27.26
N PHE A 2 -20.70 -19.21 -28.51
CA PHE A 2 -19.45 -18.49 -28.84
C PHE A 2 -19.35 -17.10 -28.21
N LEU A 3 -20.41 -16.29 -28.32
CA LEU A 3 -20.44 -14.95 -27.71
C LEU A 3 -20.32 -14.99 -26.18
N VAL A 4 -20.95 -15.96 -25.53
CA VAL A 4 -20.89 -16.15 -24.07
C VAL A 4 -19.47 -16.52 -23.65
N LEU A 5 -18.82 -17.44 -24.39
CA LEU A 5 -17.43 -17.81 -24.13
C LEU A 5 -16.48 -16.63 -24.32
N LEU A 6 -16.67 -15.84 -25.39
CA LEU A 6 -15.89 -14.61 -25.60
C LEU A 6 -16.08 -13.61 -24.45
N CYS A 7 -17.31 -13.35 -24.01
CA CYS A 7 -17.58 -12.48 -22.87
C CYS A 7 -16.91 -12.98 -21.59
N LEU A 8 -16.99 -14.28 -21.28
CA LEU A 8 -16.34 -14.85 -20.10
C LEU A 8 -14.82 -14.72 -20.15
N ILE A 9 -14.20 -14.95 -21.31
CA ILE A 9 -12.75 -14.80 -21.51
C ILE A 9 -12.33 -13.33 -21.30
N LEU A 10 -13.07 -12.38 -21.88
CA LEU A 10 -12.78 -10.96 -21.73
C LEU A 10 -12.91 -10.52 -20.27
N MET A 11 -13.96 -10.93 -19.58
CA MET A 11 -14.16 -10.62 -18.16
C MET A 11 -13.03 -11.19 -17.30
N ALA A 12 -12.64 -12.45 -17.53
CA ALA A 12 -11.52 -13.08 -16.82
C ALA A 12 -10.19 -12.38 -17.10
N ALA A 13 -9.93 -11.97 -18.35
CA ALA A 13 -8.72 -11.23 -18.69
C ALA A 13 -8.69 -9.86 -17.97
N VAL A 14 -9.82 -9.14 -17.95
CA VAL A 14 -9.93 -7.85 -17.25
C VAL A 14 -9.70 -8.01 -15.75
N THR A 15 -10.32 -9.00 -15.10
CA THR A 15 -10.13 -9.23 -13.67
C THR A 15 -8.68 -9.58 -13.34
N VAL A 16 -8.04 -10.44 -14.13
CA VAL A 16 -6.61 -10.78 -13.97
C VAL A 16 -5.72 -9.54 -14.13
N VAL A 17 -5.97 -8.70 -15.14
CA VAL A 17 -5.20 -7.45 -15.36
C VAL A 17 -5.35 -6.49 -14.18
N LEU A 18 -6.56 -6.31 -13.66
CA LEU A 18 -6.81 -5.45 -12.49
C LEU A 18 -6.08 -5.95 -11.24
N ILE A 19 -6.05 -7.26 -11.01
CA ILE A 19 -5.32 -7.88 -9.89
C ILE A 19 -3.82 -7.62 -10.04
N LEU A 20 -3.26 -7.82 -11.24
CA LEU A 20 -1.84 -7.61 -11.51
C LEU A 20 -1.44 -6.14 -11.36
N TYR A 21 -2.26 -5.21 -11.85
CA TYR A 21 -2.03 -3.79 -11.70
C TYR A 21 -1.99 -3.36 -10.23
N ASN A 22 -2.97 -3.81 -9.42
CA ASN A 22 -3.00 -3.53 -7.99
C ASN A 22 -1.92 -4.30 -7.19
N SER A 23 -1.16 -5.18 -7.85
CA SER A 23 -0.06 -5.94 -7.25
C SER A 23 1.32 -5.31 -7.40
N SER A 24 1.44 -4.23 -8.17
CA SER A 24 2.72 -3.60 -8.45
C SER A 24 2.89 -2.31 -7.65
N CYS A 25 3.94 -2.25 -6.81
CA CYS A 25 4.37 -1.02 -6.17
C CYS A 25 5.36 -0.25 -7.07
N PRO A 26 5.41 1.09 -6.99
CA PRO A 26 6.31 1.87 -7.82
C PRO A 26 7.78 1.66 -7.42
N GLY A 27 8.68 1.50 -8.40
CA GLY A 27 10.12 1.54 -8.18
C GLY A 27 10.65 0.56 -7.12
N ASN A 28 11.28 1.11 -6.08
CA ASN A 28 11.92 0.35 -4.98
C ASN A 28 11.01 0.17 -3.75
N TRP A 29 9.70 0.36 -3.90
CA TRP A 29 8.74 0.17 -2.84
C TRP A 29 8.42 -1.32 -2.66
N VAL A 30 8.26 -1.73 -1.41
CA VAL A 30 7.94 -3.11 -1.04
C VAL A 30 6.43 -3.23 -0.88
N LYS A 31 5.82 -4.17 -1.61
CA LYS A 31 4.41 -4.50 -1.42
C LYS A 31 4.25 -5.34 -0.16
N PHE A 32 3.36 -4.92 0.73
CA PHE A 32 2.86 -5.76 1.82
C PHE A 32 1.35 -5.61 1.90
N ASP A 33 0.65 -6.74 1.81
CA ASP A 33 -0.82 -6.79 1.68
C ASP A 33 -1.35 -5.88 0.54
N ASN A 34 -2.25 -4.92 0.81
CA ASN A 34 -2.80 -4.02 -0.19
C ASN A 34 -2.13 -2.63 -0.16
N SER A 35 -0.92 -2.52 0.39
CA SER A 35 -0.19 -1.26 0.55
C SER A 35 1.26 -1.36 0.09
N CYS A 36 1.81 -0.22 -0.32
CA CYS A 36 3.20 -0.07 -0.72
C CYS A 36 3.97 0.68 0.37
N TYR A 37 5.14 0.15 0.73
CA TYR A 37 5.98 0.70 1.79
C TYR A 37 7.36 1.05 1.25
N LEU A 38 7.88 2.20 1.66
CA LEU A 38 9.24 2.61 1.34
C LEU A 38 10.05 2.75 2.63
N LEU A 39 11.11 1.96 2.75
CA LEU A 39 12.04 2.08 3.86
C LEU A 39 13.13 3.08 3.50
N SER A 40 13.17 4.22 4.20
CA SER A 40 14.27 5.16 4.08
C SER A 40 15.47 4.67 4.89
N ALA A 41 16.65 4.60 4.25
CA ALA A 41 17.90 4.26 4.94
C ALA A 41 18.40 5.38 5.87
N SER A 42 17.88 6.60 5.72
CA SER A 42 18.31 7.78 6.48
C SER A 42 17.54 7.90 7.79
N LYS A 43 18.26 8.01 8.91
CA LYS A 43 17.65 8.29 10.21
C LYS A 43 17.26 9.77 10.30
N LYS A 44 15.96 10.03 10.36
CA LYS A 44 15.36 11.37 10.49
C LYS A 44 14.51 11.44 11.75
N ASN A 45 14.32 12.63 12.30
CA ASN A 45 13.29 12.82 13.33
C ASN A 45 11.89 12.71 12.72
N ASN A 46 10.85 12.56 13.55
CA ASN A 46 9.49 12.29 13.08
C ASN A 46 8.99 13.35 12.08
N LYS A 47 9.21 14.64 12.37
CA LYS A 47 8.79 15.76 11.52
C LYS A 47 9.49 15.76 10.15
N GLU A 48 10.78 15.47 10.12
CA GLU A 48 11.55 15.36 8.88
C GLU A 48 11.16 14.12 8.06
N SER A 49 10.87 13.01 8.73
CA SER A 49 10.37 11.79 8.08
C SER A 49 9.01 12.04 7.45
N MET A 50 8.10 12.71 8.14
CA MET A 50 6.76 13.04 7.64
C MET A 50 6.84 13.89 6.37
N LYS A 51 7.59 15.00 6.39
CA LYS A 51 7.83 15.83 5.20
C LYS A 51 8.46 15.05 4.05
N SER A 52 9.36 14.10 4.35
CA SER A 52 9.98 13.25 3.35
C SER A 52 8.97 12.33 2.68
N CYS A 53 8.05 11.74 3.45
CA CYS A 53 6.99 10.89 2.92
C CYS A 53 6.01 11.72 2.08
N GLU A 54 5.59 12.89 2.57
CA GLU A 54 4.68 13.79 1.84
C GLU A 54 5.26 14.22 0.48
N SER A 55 6.58 14.46 0.40
CA SER A 55 7.24 14.78 -0.88
C SER A 55 7.20 13.66 -1.92
N LEU A 56 6.88 12.44 -1.49
CA LEU A 56 6.72 11.25 -2.32
C LEU A 56 5.24 10.87 -2.50
N ASP A 57 4.31 11.78 -2.17
CA ASP A 57 2.87 11.54 -2.15
C ASP A 57 2.49 10.35 -1.25
N ALA A 58 3.21 10.24 -0.12
CA ALA A 58 3.15 9.12 0.81
C ALA A 58 2.88 9.59 2.24
N HIS A 59 2.46 8.66 3.09
CA HIS A 59 2.26 8.91 4.52
C HIS A 59 3.32 8.19 5.36
N LEU A 60 3.78 8.84 6.43
CA LEU A 60 4.70 8.23 7.36
C LEU A 60 4.01 7.09 8.11
N VAL A 61 4.54 5.88 7.96
CA VAL A 61 4.06 4.70 8.70
C VAL A 61 4.56 4.76 10.14
N VAL A 62 3.63 4.65 11.08
CA VAL A 62 3.92 4.45 12.50
C VAL A 62 3.73 2.97 12.80
N VAL A 63 4.85 2.27 13.07
CA VAL A 63 4.81 0.87 13.51
C VAL A 63 4.80 0.87 15.04
N GLU A 64 3.67 0.59 15.64
CA GLU A 64 3.62 0.29 17.07
C GLU A 64 4.19 -1.12 17.31
N VAL A 65 5.38 -1.20 17.91
CA VAL A 65 5.88 -2.47 18.46
C VAL A 65 5.14 -2.71 19.77
N HIS A 66 3.92 -3.27 19.68
CA HIS A 66 3.08 -3.46 20.86
C HIS A 66 3.57 -4.65 21.68
N ALA A 67 3.68 -4.47 22.99
CA ALA A 67 3.67 -5.55 23.96
C ALA A 67 2.26 -6.15 24.23
N ASP A 68 1.18 -5.75 23.53
CA ASP A 68 -0.22 -6.22 23.67
C ASP A 68 -1.25 -5.50 22.72
N PHE A 69 -1.56 -6.06 21.54
CA PHE A 69 -2.33 -5.48 20.42
C PHE A 69 -3.75 -4.87 20.65
N ARG A 70 -4.26 -4.69 21.87
CA ARG A 70 -5.67 -4.27 22.12
C ARG A 70 -5.95 -2.78 22.29
N LYS A 71 -4.97 -1.88 22.21
CA LYS A 71 -5.18 -0.44 22.54
C LYS A 71 -4.85 0.57 21.44
N ALA A 72 -4.69 0.14 20.19
CA ALA A 72 -4.32 1.02 19.06
C ALA A 72 -5.47 1.91 18.52
N GLY A 73 -6.47 2.27 19.34
CA GLY A 73 -7.72 2.92 18.90
C GLY A 73 -7.90 4.39 19.28
N GLU A 74 -6.98 5.01 20.05
CA GLU A 74 -7.17 6.37 20.58
C GLU A 74 -6.00 7.30 20.19
N TRP A 75 -5.87 7.64 18.92
CA TRP A 75 -5.04 8.78 18.52
C TRP A 75 -5.88 9.79 17.73
N HIS A 76 -6.25 10.86 18.44
CA HIS A 76 -6.74 12.09 17.86
C HIS A 76 -5.63 12.76 17.07
N ILE A 77 -5.88 12.99 15.79
CA ILE A 77 -5.05 13.84 14.94
C ILE A 77 -5.39 15.29 15.32
N GLN A 78 -4.45 16.01 15.91
CA GLN A 78 -4.48 17.47 16.04
C GLN A 78 -3.66 18.10 14.93
#